data_AF-A0A1I0YHL7-F1
#
_entry.id   AF-A0A1I0YHL7-F1
#
_cell.length_a   1.000
_cell.length_b   1.000
_cell.length_c   1.000
_cell.angle_alpha   90.00
_cell.angle_beta   90.00
_cell.angle_gamma   90.00
#
_symmetry.space_group_name_H-M   'P 1'
#
loop_
_entity.id
_entity.type
_entity.pdbx_description
1 polymer ?
#
loop_
_entity_poly.entity_id
_entity_poly.type
_entity_poly.pdbx_seq_one_letter_code
_entity_poly.pdbx_strand_id
1 'polypeptide(L)'
;MYSSVEEEEKAIECLNKIRKSYCDPNDILASIYIKQNKLNEARKILQGKLSKCIFDISIICISLANAYNNCEDELEIKEKYYKLSLDIKKCIAPYGDAILSSILEYFGLARLYLKHGDIEKALESLQTLVDNFEKGGINSIENKNNLWCFNELKLSNENSSQMNLYENIFCMLDDKMFDQIRHTIEFRDLIEKLNGLQEKSLGKRN
;
A
#
# COMPACT_ATOMS: atom_id res chain seq x y z
N MET A 1 -6.77 -6.89 18.56
CA MET A 1 -7.84 -7.03 19.57
C MET A 1 -7.36 -6.99 21.02
N TYR A 2 -6.05 -6.93 21.33
CA TYR A 2 -5.56 -6.49 22.65
C TYR A 2 -5.02 -5.04 22.68
N SER A 3 -4.61 -4.49 21.53
CA SER A 3 -4.26 -3.06 21.38
C SER A 3 -5.44 -2.10 21.53
N SER A 4 -6.64 -2.63 21.71
CA SER A 4 -7.91 -1.90 21.76
C SER A 4 -8.52 -1.86 23.16
N VAL A 5 -7.80 -2.35 24.19
CA VAL A 5 -8.31 -2.50 25.58
C VAL A 5 -7.30 -2.05 26.65
N GLU A 6 -6.33 -1.19 26.31
CA GLU A 6 -5.28 -0.71 27.26
C GLU A 6 -4.45 -1.82 27.93
N GLU A 7 -4.51 -3.07 27.44
CA GLU A 7 -3.70 -4.20 27.90
C GLU A 7 -2.47 -4.43 27.00
N GLU A 8 -1.80 -3.35 26.60
CA GLU A 8 -0.67 -3.40 25.66
C GLU A 8 0.47 -4.28 26.18
N GLU A 9 0.77 -4.23 27.48
CA GLU A 9 1.80 -5.05 28.11
C GLU A 9 1.47 -6.55 28.07
N LYS A 10 0.21 -6.94 28.31
CA LYS A 10 -0.22 -8.34 28.22
C LYS A 10 -0.20 -8.83 26.77
N ALA A 11 -0.50 -7.95 25.81
CA ALA A 11 -0.37 -8.26 24.39
C ALA A 11 1.08 -8.57 24.02
N ILE A 12 2.02 -7.74 24.50
CA ILE A 12 3.47 -7.93 24.30
C ILE A 12 3.93 -9.25 24.91
N GLU A 13 3.52 -9.54 26.16
CA GLU A 13 3.88 -10.78 26.85
C GLU A 13 3.38 -12.02 26.08
N CYS A 14 2.13 -12.00 25.62
CA CYS A 14 1.57 -13.09 24.83
C CYS A 14 2.29 -13.27 23.48
N LEU A 15 2.58 -12.17 22.77
CA LEU A 15 3.25 -12.22 21.46
C LEU A 15 4.70 -12.73 21.57
N ASN A 16 5.42 -12.37 22.63
CA ASN A 16 6.79 -12.85 22.85
C ASN A 16 6.89 -14.36 23.14
N LYS A 17 5.79 -14.99 23.58
CA LYS A 17 5.72 -16.44 23.81
C LYS A 17 5.51 -17.25 22.52
N ILE A 18 5.14 -16.60 21.41
CA ILE A 18 4.94 -17.28 20.12
C ILE A 18 6.31 -17.71 19.56
N ARG A 19 6.48 -19.02 19.35
CA ARG A 19 7.69 -19.57 18.74
C ARG A 19 7.82 -19.07 17.29
N LYS A 20 8.89 -18.32 17.01
CA LYS A 20 9.20 -17.84 15.66
C LYS A 20 9.77 -19.01 14.83
N SER A 21 9.16 -19.32 13.69
CA SER A 21 9.74 -20.25 12.73
C SER A 21 10.80 -19.52 11.91
N TYR A 22 12.01 -20.09 11.84
CA TYR A 22 13.12 -19.52 11.06
C TYR A 22 13.08 -19.92 9.59
N CYS A 23 12.28 -20.91 9.22
CA CYS A 23 12.18 -21.40 7.86
C CYS A 23 10.72 -21.45 7.41
N ASP A 24 10.43 -20.85 6.26
CA ASP A 24 9.13 -20.93 5.60
C ASP A 24 9.07 -22.24 4.81
N PRO A 25 8.16 -23.17 5.13
CA PRO A 25 8.02 -24.43 4.41
C PRO A 25 7.82 -24.26 2.90
N ASN A 26 7.29 -23.11 2.46
CA ASN A 26 7.12 -22.79 1.05
C ASN A 26 8.45 -22.68 0.29
N ASP A 27 9.54 -22.26 0.96
CA ASP A 27 10.87 -22.16 0.33
C ASP A 27 11.41 -23.55 -0.02
N ILE A 28 11.22 -24.49 0.92
CA ILE A 28 11.60 -25.89 0.74
C ILE A 28 10.72 -26.53 -0.35
N LEU A 29 9.41 -26.29 -0.29
CA LEU A 29 8.45 -26.86 -1.24
C LEU A 29 8.69 -26.35 -2.67
N ALA A 30 8.92 -25.05 -2.86
CA ALA A 30 9.27 -24.48 -4.16
C ALA A 30 10.55 -25.13 -4.72
N SER A 31 11.56 -25.32 -3.87
CA SER A 31 12.82 -25.97 -4.24
C SER A 31 12.61 -27.43 -4.67
N ILE A 32 11.71 -28.16 -4.00
CA ILE A 32 11.35 -29.54 -4.38
C ILE A 32 10.63 -29.55 -5.74
N TYR A 33 9.68 -28.64 -5.97
CA TYR A 33 8.98 -28.55 -7.25
C TYR A 33 9.92 -28.20 -8.41
N ILE A 34 10.91 -27.34 -8.19
CA ILE A 34 11.97 -27.07 -9.18
C ILE A 34 12.73 -28.35 -9.51
N LYS A 35 13.17 -29.12 -8.50
CA LYS A 35 13.88 -30.40 -8.71
C LYS A 35 13.03 -31.45 -9.43
N GLN A 36 11.71 -31.42 -9.22
CA GLN A 36 10.76 -32.30 -9.90
C GLN A 36 10.33 -31.80 -11.29
N ASN A 37 10.93 -30.71 -11.80
CA ASN A 37 10.53 -30.02 -13.04
C ASN A 37 9.05 -29.57 -13.07
N LYS A 38 8.42 -29.41 -11.90
CA LYS A 38 7.06 -28.87 -11.73
C LYS A 38 7.11 -27.34 -11.63
N LEU A 39 7.62 -26.70 -12.67
CA LEU A 39 8.01 -25.28 -12.62
C LEU A 39 6.83 -24.32 -12.40
N ASN A 40 5.64 -24.63 -12.91
CA ASN A 40 4.46 -23.77 -12.71
C ASN A 40 4.07 -23.69 -11.22
N GLU A 41 4.10 -24.82 -10.50
CA GLU A 41 3.78 -24.86 -9.07
C GLU A 41 4.84 -24.15 -8.23
N ALA A 42 6.12 -24.30 -8.60
CA ALA A 42 7.20 -23.53 -7.96
C ALA A 42 7.01 -22.01 -8.16
N ARG A 43 6.69 -21.56 -9.38
CA ARG A 43 6.49 -20.14 -9.68
C ARG A 43 5.31 -19.55 -8.91
N LYS A 44 4.17 -20.25 -8.84
CA LYS A 44 3.01 -19.78 -8.04
C LYS A 44 3.39 -19.50 -6.58
N ILE A 45 4.13 -20.41 -5.95
CA ILE A 45 4.59 -20.27 -4.56
C ILE A 45 5.52 -19.06 -4.43
N LEU A 46 6.53 -18.98 -5.29
CA LEU A 46 7.56 -17.93 -5.23
C LEU A 46 6.98 -16.54 -5.53
N GLN A 47 6.06 -16.43 -6.49
CA GLN A 47 5.39 -15.18 -6.82
C GLN A 47 4.47 -14.73 -5.68
N GLY A 48 3.72 -15.65 -5.07
CA GLY A 48 2.90 -15.35 -3.89
C GLY A 48 3.73 -14.85 -2.72
N LYS A 49 4.87 -15.49 -2.49
CA LYS A 49 5.84 -15.04 -1.49
C LYS A 49 6.41 -13.67 -1.82
N LEU A 50 6.79 -13.41 -3.08
CA LEU A 50 7.28 -12.10 -3.51
C LEU A 50 6.24 -11.00 -3.24
N SER A 51 4.99 -11.22 -3.63
CA SER A 51 3.88 -10.29 -3.37
C SER A 51 3.72 -10.00 -1.87
N LYS A 52 3.75 -11.04 -1.03
CA LYS A 52 3.72 -10.90 0.43
C LYS A 52 4.92 -10.11 0.95
N CYS A 53 6.14 -10.41 0.52
CA CYS A 53 7.35 -9.70 0.95
C CYS A 53 7.26 -8.21 0.62
N ILE A 54 6.75 -7.83 -0.55
CA ILE A 54 6.57 -6.42 -0.92
C ILE A 54 5.57 -5.74 0.03
N PHE A 55 4.45 -6.40 0.31
CA PHE A 55 3.47 -5.89 1.26
C PHE A 55 4.06 -5.75 2.68
N ASP A 56 4.78 -6.77 3.16
CA ASP A 56 5.45 -6.76 4.46
C ASP A 56 6.47 -5.62 4.54
N ILE A 57 7.28 -5.41 3.49
CA ILE A 57 8.23 -4.29 3.41
C ILE A 57 7.50 -2.96 3.52
N SER A 58 6.36 -2.78 2.84
CA SER A 58 5.58 -1.54 2.96
C SER A 58 5.08 -1.30 4.37
N ILE A 59 4.51 -2.32 5.02
CA ILE A 59 4.07 -2.21 6.42
C ILE A 59 5.23 -1.91 7.35
N ILE A 60 6.40 -2.54 7.15
CA ILE A 60 7.60 -2.28 7.95
C ILE A 60 8.07 -0.83 7.76
N CYS A 61 8.15 -0.34 6.51
CA CYS A 61 8.56 1.03 6.23
C CYS A 61 7.62 2.06 6.87
N ILE A 62 6.30 1.87 6.73
CA ILE A 62 5.29 2.74 7.36
C ILE A 62 5.41 2.69 8.88
N SER A 63 5.57 1.49 9.45
CA SER A 63 5.70 1.32 10.91
C SER A 63 6.99 1.95 11.44
N LEU A 64 8.10 1.82 10.73
CA LEU A 64 9.36 2.48 11.07
C LEU A 64 9.20 4.01 10.98
N ALA A 65 8.60 4.54 9.93
CA ALA A 65 8.28 5.96 9.84
C ALA A 65 7.48 6.44 11.07
N ASN A 66 6.47 5.68 11.48
CA ASN A 66 5.69 6.01 12.68
C ASN A 66 6.49 5.87 13.99
N ALA A 67 7.43 4.93 14.07
CA ALA A 67 8.29 4.75 15.23
C ALA A 67 9.26 5.92 15.46
N TYR A 68 9.61 6.66 14.40
CA TYR A 68 10.43 7.88 14.47
C TYR A 68 9.63 9.17 14.76
N ASN A 69 8.38 9.06 15.22
CA ASN A 69 7.63 10.22 15.70
C ASN A 69 8.36 10.92 16.85
N ASN A 70 8.42 12.26 16.81
CA ASN A 70 9.04 13.12 17.82
C ASN A 70 10.58 13.01 17.92
N CYS A 71 11.26 12.50 16.90
CA CYS A 71 12.72 12.60 16.77
C CYS A 71 13.14 13.96 16.16
N GLU A 72 14.37 14.43 16.46
CA GLU A 72 14.88 15.70 15.91
C GLU A 72 14.87 15.73 14.37
N ASP A 73 15.23 14.62 13.73
CA ASP A 73 15.24 14.46 12.26
C ASP A 73 13.96 13.78 11.71
N GLU A 74 12.82 13.95 12.39
CA GLU A 74 11.56 13.24 12.08
C GLU A 74 11.19 13.33 10.59
N LEU A 75 11.25 14.53 9.99
CA LEU A 75 10.88 14.74 8.59
C LEU A 75 11.75 13.89 7.65
N GLU A 76 13.07 14.03 7.77
CA GLU A 76 14.03 13.38 6.87
C GLU A 76 13.94 11.85 6.95
N ILE A 77 13.90 11.30 8.17
CA ILE A 77 13.91 9.85 8.35
C ILE A 77 12.58 9.21 7.91
N LYS A 78 11.44 9.86 8.19
CA LYS A 78 10.12 9.36 7.79
C LYS A 78 9.94 9.42 6.28
N GLU A 79 10.38 10.51 5.66
CA GLU A 79 10.35 10.66 4.21
C GLU A 79 11.17 9.56 3.54
N LYS A 80 12.37 9.23 4.06
CA LYS A 80 13.19 8.11 3.56
C LYS A 80 12.46 6.78 3.60
N TYR A 81 11.76 6.46 4.69
CA TYR A 81 11.02 5.19 4.78
C TYR A 81 9.81 5.13 3.83
N TYR A 82 9.02 6.20 3.73
CA TYR A 82 7.92 6.24 2.77
C TYR A 82 8.41 6.11 1.33
N LYS A 83 9.50 6.82 0.98
CA LYS A 83 10.12 6.74 -0.35
C LYS A 83 10.70 5.37 -0.64
N LEU A 84 11.35 4.71 0.33
CA LEU A 84 11.86 3.34 0.16
C LEU A 84 10.74 2.36 -0.23
N SER A 85 9.59 2.44 0.46
CA SER A 85 8.43 1.59 0.10
C SER A 85 7.91 1.90 -1.31
N LEU A 86 7.81 3.18 -1.66
CA LEU A 86 7.39 3.61 -3.00
C LEU A 86 8.33 3.11 -4.09
N ASP A 87 9.63 3.24 -3.89
CA ASP A 87 10.65 2.90 -4.89
C ASP A 87 10.64 1.39 -5.17
N ILE A 88 10.50 0.56 -4.13
CA ILE A 88 10.37 -0.90 -4.27
C ILE A 88 9.12 -1.26 -5.09
N LYS A 89 7.98 -0.62 -4.82
CA LYS A 89 6.75 -0.82 -5.59
C LYS A 89 6.90 -0.36 -7.05
N LYS A 90 7.53 0.79 -7.28
CA LYS A 90 7.78 1.36 -8.61
C LYS A 90 8.70 0.49 -9.48
N CYS A 91 9.63 -0.25 -8.87
CA CYS A 91 10.45 -1.22 -9.60
C CYS A 91 9.62 -2.34 -10.25
N ILE A 92 8.40 -2.59 -9.75
CA ILE A 92 7.54 -3.67 -10.21
C ILE A 92 6.35 -3.12 -11.01
N ALA A 93 5.71 -2.09 -10.47
CA ALA A 93 4.53 -1.44 -11.02
C ALA A 93 4.74 0.09 -11.04
N PRO A 94 5.37 0.66 -12.09
CA PRO A 94 5.77 2.07 -12.13
C PRO A 94 4.62 3.07 -11.94
N TYR A 95 3.38 2.66 -12.26
CA TYR A 95 2.18 3.51 -12.18
C TYR A 95 1.18 3.06 -11.10
N GLY A 96 1.56 2.13 -10.21
CA GLY A 96 0.72 1.71 -9.09
C GLY A 96 -0.49 0.86 -9.50
N ASP A 97 -0.24 -0.35 -10.01
CA ASP A 97 -1.28 -1.37 -10.19
C ASP A 97 -1.99 -1.66 -8.85
N ALA A 98 -3.29 -2.00 -8.91
CA ALA A 98 -4.13 -2.26 -7.73
C ALA A 98 -3.53 -3.29 -6.75
N ILE A 99 -2.69 -4.21 -7.23
CA ILE A 99 -1.98 -5.21 -6.41
C ILE A 99 -0.93 -4.58 -5.48
N LEU A 100 -0.32 -3.45 -5.90
CA LEU A 100 0.75 -2.76 -5.20
C LEU A 100 0.35 -1.30 -4.90
N SER A 101 -0.87 -1.11 -4.40
CA SER A 101 -1.38 0.22 -4.05
C SER A 101 -0.39 0.99 -3.16
N SER A 102 -0.12 2.23 -3.56
CA SER A 102 0.78 3.15 -2.87
C SER A 102 0.03 4.20 -2.03
N ILE A 103 -1.26 3.97 -1.78
CA ILE A 103 -2.16 4.89 -1.03
C ILE A 103 -1.53 5.29 0.29
N LEU A 104 -1.15 4.32 1.12
CA LEU A 104 -0.68 4.59 2.48
C LEU A 104 0.61 5.41 2.49
N GLU A 105 1.52 5.18 1.55
CA GLU A 105 2.75 5.94 1.41
C GLU A 105 2.50 7.38 1.00
N TYR A 106 1.68 7.62 -0.02
CA TYR A 106 1.39 8.98 -0.48
C TYR A 106 0.59 9.78 0.56
N PHE A 107 -0.36 9.15 1.27
CA PHE A 107 -1.03 9.80 2.41
C PHE A 107 -0.08 10.03 3.58
N GLY A 108 0.84 9.09 3.86
CA GLY A 108 1.87 9.23 4.87
C GLY A 108 2.79 10.42 4.60
N LEU A 109 3.23 10.59 3.35
CA LEU A 109 4.02 11.73 2.89
C LEU A 109 3.21 13.03 2.97
N ALA A 110 1.97 13.06 2.46
CA ALA A 110 1.14 14.26 2.50
C ALA A 110 0.94 14.75 3.94
N ARG A 111 0.61 13.85 4.86
CA ARG A 111 0.51 14.15 6.30
C ARG A 111 1.85 14.63 6.85
N LEU A 112 2.95 13.95 6.54
CA LEU A 112 4.27 14.35 7.01
C LEU A 112 4.63 15.79 6.58
N TYR A 113 4.38 16.16 5.33
CA TYR A 113 4.65 17.49 4.80
C TYR A 113 3.72 18.55 5.41
N LEU A 114 2.41 18.25 5.54
CA LEU A 114 1.47 19.15 6.22
C LEU A 114 1.85 19.40 7.68
N LYS A 115 2.35 18.39 8.40
CA LYS A 115 2.83 18.55 9.78
C LYS A 115 3.95 19.59 9.88
N HIS A 116 4.77 19.70 8.84
CA HIS A 116 5.92 20.61 8.77
C HIS A 116 5.64 21.88 7.97
N GLY A 117 4.37 22.13 7.59
CA GLY A 117 3.96 23.33 6.84
C GLY A 117 4.34 23.34 5.36
N ASP A 118 4.80 22.21 4.81
CA ASP A 118 5.17 22.08 3.39
C ASP A 118 3.93 21.70 2.56
N ILE A 119 3.08 22.71 2.30
CA ILE A 119 1.82 22.53 1.57
C ILE A 119 2.05 22.06 0.13
N GLU A 120 3.10 22.55 -0.52
CA GLU A 120 3.41 22.23 -1.92
C GLU A 120 3.71 20.73 -2.08
N LYS A 121 4.63 20.18 -1.28
CA LYS A 121 4.94 18.74 -1.35
C LYS A 121 3.78 17.86 -0.91
N ALA A 122 2.94 18.34 0.01
CA ALA A 122 1.75 17.62 0.40
C ALA A 122 0.77 17.46 -0.78
N LEU A 123 0.49 18.56 -1.48
CA LEU A 123 -0.35 18.55 -2.68
C LEU A 123 0.29 17.73 -3.81
N GLU A 124 1.60 17.86 -4.03
CA GLU A 124 2.33 17.06 -5.03
C GLU A 124 2.20 15.55 -4.75
N SER A 125 2.30 15.15 -3.47
CA SER A 125 2.16 13.75 -3.05
C SER A 125 0.76 13.21 -3.35
N LEU A 126 -0.28 13.98 -3.01
CA LEU A 126 -1.66 13.59 -3.29
C LEU A 126 -1.95 13.59 -4.80
N GLN A 127 -1.46 14.58 -5.54
CA GLN A 127 -1.65 14.66 -6.99
C GLN A 127 -1.00 13.48 -7.70
N THR A 128 0.22 13.12 -7.30
CA THR A 128 0.93 11.96 -7.85
C THR A 128 0.13 10.67 -7.62
N LEU A 129 -0.49 10.51 -6.45
CA LEU A 129 -1.37 9.38 -6.16
C LEU A 129 -2.56 9.33 -7.14
N VAL A 130 -3.24 10.47 -7.35
CA VAL A 130 -4.39 10.54 -8.26
C VAL A 130 -4.00 10.33 -9.72
N ASP A 131 -2.83 10.83 -10.14
CA ASP A 131 -2.30 10.60 -11.48
C ASP A 131 -1.96 9.12 -11.72
N ASN A 132 -1.44 8.44 -10.70
CA ASN A 132 -1.21 6.99 -10.75
C ASN A 132 -2.54 6.24 -10.91
N PHE A 133 -3.59 6.66 -10.22
CA PHE A 133 -4.92 6.05 -10.37
C PHE A 133 -5.54 6.23 -11.73
N GLU A 134 -5.32 7.39 -12.36
CA GLU A 134 -5.77 7.64 -13.73
C GLU A 134 -5.04 6.73 -14.73
N LYS A 135 -3.74 6.49 -14.54
CA LYS A 135 -2.91 5.67 -15.44
C LYS A 135 -3.09 4.17 -15.22
N GLY A 136 -3.09 3.71 -13.97
CA GLY A 136 -3.11 2.28 -13.58
C GLY A 136 -4.51 1.73 -13.28
N GLY A 137 -5.46 2.59 -12.88
CA GLY A 137 -6.77 2.20 -12.39
C GLY A 137 -6.75 1.71 -10.94
N ILE A 138 -7.51 2.35 -10.05
CA ILE A 138 -7.66 1.93 -8.63
C ILE A 138 -8.30 0.54 -8.51
N ASN A 139 -9.32 0.30 -9.33
CA ASN A 139 -10.17 -0.90 -9.28
C ASN A 139 -9.88 -1.87 -10.42
N SER A 140 -8.81 -1.65 -11.20
CA SER A 140 -8.38 -2.52 -12.30
C SER A 140 -7.72 -3.81 -11.78
N ILE A 141 -8.44 -4.51 -10.90
CA ILE A 141 -8.25 -5.93 -10.58
C ILE A 141 -8.33 -6.76 -11.88
N GLU A 142 -8.88 -6.21 -12.96
CA GLU A 142 -9.20 -6.91 -14.20
C GLU A 142 -7.99 -7.31 -15.06
N ASN A 143 -6.75 -6.98 -14.69
CA ASN A 143 -5.57 -7.52 -15.39
C ASN A 143 -4.48 -7.99 -14.42
N LYS A 144 -4.88 -8.80 -13.43
CA LYS A 144 -4.02 -9.50 -12.46
C LYS A 144 -2.82 -10.29 -13.04
N ASN A 145 -2.78 -10.51 -14.36
CA ASN A 145 -1.71 -11.20 -15.07
C ASN A 145 -0.75 -10.28 -15.85
N ASN A 146 -0.90 -8.95 -15.80
CA ASN A 146 -0.08 -8.04 -16.63
C ASN A 146 1.27 -7.65 -16.00
N LEU A 147 1.46 -7.89 -14.70
CA LEU A 147 2.78 -7.70 -14.09
C LEU A 147 3.69 -8.87 -14.43
N TRP A 148 4.83 -8.58 -15.06
CA TRP A 148 5.79 -9.57 -15.57
C TRP A 148 6.24 -10.60 -14.53
N CYS A 149 6.21 -10.22 -13.24
CA CYS A 149 6.62 -11.07 -12.12
C CYS A 149 5.48 -11.78 -11.38
N PHE A 150 4.21 -11.56 -11.76
CA PHE A 150 3.03 -12.16 -11.11
C PHE A 150 2.11 -12.93 -12.07
N ASN A 151 2.64 -13.38 -13.20
CA ASN A 151 1.88 -14.05 -14.26
C ASN A 151 1.25 -15.41 -13.87
N GLU A 152 1.70 -16.04 -12.78
CA GLU A 152 1.18 -17.32 -12.30
C GLU A 152 0.24 -17.14 -11.09
N LEU A 153 0.16 -15.93 -10.52
CA LEU A 153 -0.71 -15.62 -9.39
C LEU A 153 -2.15 -15.42 -9.85
N LYS A 154 -2.96 -16.46 -9.69
CA LYS A 154 -4.42 -16.32 -9.75
C LYS A 154 -4.93 -15.76 -8.43
N LEU A 155 -4.96 -14.44 -8.29
CA LEU A 155 -5.67 -13.78 -7.19
C LEU A 155 -7.18 -13.97 -7.43
N SER A 156 -7.78 -14.99 -6.82
CA SER A 156 -9.20 -15.32 -6.96
C SER A 156 -10.10 -14.11 -6.68
N ASN A 157 -11.01 -13.80 -7.61
CA ASN A 157 -12.06 -12.79 -7.44
C ASN A 157 -13.14 -13.21 -6.44
N GLU A 158 -13.09 -14.43 -5.89
CA GLU A 158 -14.25 -15.08 -5.28
C GLU A 158 -14.65 -14.55 -3.90
N ASN A 159 -13.80 -13.77 -3.22
CA ASN A 159 -14.12 -13.23 -1.89
C ASN A 159 -13.68 -11.78 -1.65
N SER A 160 -13.23 -11.05 -2.68
CA SER A 160 -13.07 -9.61 -2.54
C SER A 160 -14.43 -8.97 -2.72
N SER A 161 -15.18 -8.80 -1.63
CA SER A 161 -16.02 -7.61 -1.47
C SER A 161 -15.19 -6.48 -2.07
N GLN A 162 -15.58 -5.93 -3.22
CA GLN A 162 -14.86 -4.80 -3.83
C GLN A 162 -15.02 -3.64 -2.86
N MET A 163 -14.14 -3.62 -1.85
CA MET A 163 -14.00 -2.56 -0.87
C MET A 163 -13.81 -1.32 -1.73
N ASN A 164 -14.74 -0.38 -1.64
CA ASN A 164 -14.69 0.79 -2.51
C ASN A 164 -13.47 1.62 -2.11
N LEU A 165 -12.34 1.39 -2.78
CA LEU A 165 -11.09 2.05 -2.45
C LEU A 165 -11.22 3.58 -2.53
N TYR A 166 -12.13 4.09 -3.36
CA TYR A 166 -12.46 5.52 -3.39
C TYR A 166 -13.09 6.00 -2.08
N GLU A 167 -14.05 5.25 -1.50
CA GLU A 167 -14.63 5.59 -0.18
C GLU A 167 -13.55 5.65 0.89
N ASN A 168 -12.63 4.67 0.92
CA ASN A 168 -11.51 4.70 1.86
C ASN A 168 -10.62 5.93 1.66
N ILE A 169 -10.34 6.32 0.41
CA ILE A 169 -9.54 7.52 0.08
C ILE A 169 -10.26 8.78 0.56
N PHE A 170 -11.56 8.92 0.30
CA PHE A 170 -12.32 10.07 0.77
C PHE A 170 -12.33 10.14 2.30
N CYS A 171 -12.54 9.01 2.98
CA CYS A 171 -12.43 8.95 4.45
C CYS A 171 -11.03 9.37 4.95
N MET A 172 -9.96 9.03 4.24
CA MET A 172 -8.61 9.49 4.62
C MET A 172 -8.41 10.99 4.38
N LEU A 173 -9.02 11.56 3.34
CA LEU A 173 -9.00 13.01 3.02
C LEU A 173 -9.90 13.83 3.96
N ASP A 174 -10.85 13.20 4.64
CA ASP A 174 -11.69 13.84 5.66
C ASP A 174 -10.96 14.10 7.00
N ASP A 175 -9.72 13.61 7.14
CA ASP A 175 -8.88 13.93 8.28
C ASP A 175 -8.65 15.45 8.41
N LYS A 176 -8.80 15.98 9.64
CA LYS A 176 -8.64 17.42 9.96
C LYS A 176 -7.28 17.97 9.57
N MET A 177 -6.26 17.10 9.47
CA MET A 177 -4.94 17.50 8.99
C MET A 177 -4.98 18.15 7.61
N PHE A 178 -5.92 17.73 6.75
CA PHE A 178 -6.09 18.28 5.40
C PHE A 178 -6.92 19.58 5.36
N ASP A 179 -7.51 20.04 6.46
CA ASP A 179 -8.26 21.31 6.52
C ASP A 179 -7.40 22.50 6.07
N GLN A 180 -6.09 22.41 6.30
CA GLN A 180 -5.09 23.39 5.89
C GLN A 180 -5.02 23.58 4.37
N ILE A 181 -5.41 22.58 3.58
CA ILE A 181 -5.34 22.63 2.11
C ILE A 181 -6.72 22.58 1.44
N ARG A 182 -7.81 22.35 2.18
CA ARG A 182 -9.18 22.25 1.60
C ARG A 182 -9.61 23.47 0.78
N HIS A 183 -9.10 24.64 1.12
CA HIS A 183 -9.47 25.90 0.47
C HIS A 183 -8.65 26.18 -0.80
N THR A 184 -7.57 25.43 -1.06
CA THR A 184 -6.74 25.65 -2.24
C THR A 184 -7.47 25.21 -3.51
N ILE A 185 -7.01 25.71 -4.66
CA ILE A 185 -7.60 25.34 -5.95
C ILE A 185 -7.15 23.92 -6.30
N GLU A 186 -5.87 23.63 -6.08
CA GLU A 186 -5.22 22.36 -6.34
C GLU A 186 -5.89 21.21 -5.60
N PHE A 187 -6.28 21.39 -4.34
CA PHE A 187 -6.99 20.35 -3.59
C PHE A 187 -8.41 20.14 -4.13
N ARG A 188 -9.10 21.20 -4.54
CA ARG A 188 -10.44 21.09 -5.13
C ARG A 188 -10.39 20.35 -6.47
N ASP A 189 -9.46 20.71 -7.34
CA ASP A 189 -9.20 20.05 -8.62
C ASP A 189 -8.88 18.56 -8.42
N LEU A 190 -8.10 18.24 -7.38
CA LEU A 190 -7.79 16.86 -7.00
C LEU A 190 -9.03 16.06 -6.61
N ILE A 191 -9.93 16.64 -5.80
CA ILE A 191 -11.19 16.01 -5.41
C ILE A 191 -12.11 15.81 -6.62
N GLU A 192 -12.24 16.82 -7.49
CA GLU A 192 -13.00 16.70 -8.73
C GLU A 192 -12.47 15.56 -9.62
N LYS A 193 -11.15 15.46 -9.75
CA LYS A 193 -10.50 14.37 -10.48
C LYS A 193 -10.79 13.00 -9.87
N LEU A 194 -10.71 12.87 -8.55
CA LEU A 194 -11.04 11.62 -7.84
C LEU A 194 -12.50 11.22 -8.03
N ASN A 195 -13.44 12.16 -7.93
CA ASN A 195 -14.86 11.92 -8.20
C ASN A 195 -15.09 11.42 -9.63
N GLY A 196 -14.49 12.09 -10.61
CA GLY A 196 -14.58 11.67 -12.02
C GLY A 196 -14.00 10.28 -12.27
N LEU A 197 -12.93 9.90 -11.57
CA LEU A 197 -12.38 8.54 -11.63
C LEU A 197 -13.31 7.50 -10.98
N GLN A 198 -13.93 7.84 -9.84
CA GLN A 198 -14.90 6.97 -9.17
C GLN A 198 -16.11 6.71 -10.06
N GLU A 199 -16.71 7.75 -10.64
CA GLU A 199 -17.86 7.65 -11.55
C GLU A 199 -17.56 6.77 -12.76
N LYS A 200 -16.41 6.98 -13.42
CA LYS A 200 -15.95 6.13 -14.53
C LYS A 200 -15.80 4.67 -14.11
N SER A 201 -15.37 4.40 -12.87
CA SER A 201 -15.21 3.03 -12.36
C SER A 201 -16.56 2.35 -12.09
N LEU A 202 -17.57 3.09 -11.66
CA LEU A 202 -18.92 2.59 -11.41
C LEU A 202 -19.72 2.40 -12.71
N GLY A 203 -19.56 3.32 -13.67
CA GLY A 203 -20.21 3.24 -14.98
C GLY A 203 -19.75 2.06 -15.86
N LYS A 204 -18.56 1.49 -15.57
CA LYS A 204 -18.05 0.27 -16.24
C LYS A 204 -18.62 -1.04 -15.67
N ARG A 205 -19.39 -1.00 -14.58
CA ARG A 205 -19.99 -2.20 -13.95
C ARG A 205 -21.42 -2.53 -14.44
N ASN A 206 -21.93 -1.78 -15.42
CA ASN A 206 -23.21 -2.04 -16.12
C ASN A 206 -22.96 -2.46 -17.56
#